data_AF-A0A285PS54-F1
#
_entry.id   AF-A0A285PS54-F1
#
_cell.length_a   1.000
_cell.length_b   1.000
_cell.length_c   1.000
_cell.angle_alpha   90.00
_cell.angle_beta   90.00
_cell.angle_gamma   90.00
#
_symmetry.space_group_name_H-M   'P 1'
#
loop_
_entity.id
_entity.type
_entity.pdbx_description
1 polymer ?
#
loop_
_entity_poly.entity_id
_entity_poly.type
_entity_poly.pdbx_seq_one_letter_code
_entity_poly.pdbx_strand_id
1 'polypeptide(L)'
;MLSTVVLSNENQTCRGWEAPASTGWGGCHEIPPDAIRELIINAMVHRSYLDHGTIQVAVYDNRLEITSPGKLPMGQTMERMKEGYSKIRNEALAHAFAYMNLIEHWGSGIPRIIDKVKAVGLREPEFIGGEVDLRINIYRGQVDTNNAIINANGTKNDANGVKCGADDGTNGTEVPLNKEQTQIEKLLQIIEKNPSATQAYYAEKMGISKRTISRMFASLQEKGRLVQGGTKRKANWKIIR
;
A
#
# COMPACT_ATOMS: atom_id res chain seq x y z
N MET A 1 28.77 20.43 5.08
CA MET A 1 29.40 19.38 4.26
C MET A 1 28.30 18.45 3.75
N LEU A 2 28.07 18.54 2.43
CA LEU A 2 27.37 17.60 1.53
C LEU A 2 26.25 16.71 2.12
N SER A 3 25.00 17.18 2.02
CA SER A 3 23.82 16.31 1.99
C SER A 3 23.80 15.57 0.65
N THR A 4 24.15 14.30 0.64
CA THR A 4 24.06 13.45 -0.56
C THR A 4 22.59 13.13 -0.85
N VAL A 5 21.96 13.92 -1.72
CA VAL A 5 20.77 13.49 -2.45
C VAL A 5 21.28 12.58 -3.56
N VAL A 6 21.05 11.26 -3.44
CA VAL A 6 21.32 10.33 -4.55
C VAL A 6 20.18 10.49 -5.54
N LEU A 7 20.35 11.40 -6.51
CA LEU A 7 19.53 11.42 -7.72
C LEU A 7 20.06 10.33 -8.65
N SER A 8 19.45 9.14 -8.61
CA SER A 8 19.63 8.16 -9.68
C SER A 8 18.90 8.68 -10.91
N ASN A 9 19.67 9.19 -11.87
CA ASN A 9 19.21 9.73 -13.13
C ASN A 9 19.12 8.60 -14.16
N GLU A 10 17.97 8.40 -14.81
CA GLU A 10 17.90 8.00 -16.22
C GLU A 10 16.49 8.21 -16.79
N ASN A 11 16.39 9.17 -17.72
CA ASN A 11 15.35 9.35 -18.74
C ASN A 11 13.87 9.43 -18.31
N GLN A 12 13.42 10.65 -18.02
CA GLN A 12 12.06 11.05 -18.42
C GLN A 12 12.09 12.43 -19.09
N THR A 13 11.76 12.42 -20.38
CA THR A 13 11.47 13.63 -21.15
C THR A 13 10.16 14.21 -20.65
N CYS A 14 10.21 15.31 -19.89
CA CYS A 14 9.03 16.09 -19.56
C CYS A 14 8.52 16.78 -20.84
N ARG A 15 7.58 16.15 -21.55
CA ARG A 15 6.83 16.83 -22.61
C ARG A 15 5.88 17.84 -21.98
N GLY A 16 6.07 19.11 -22.34
CA GLY A 16 5.03 20.13 -22.41
C GLY A 16 4.54 20.69 -21.07
N TRP A 17 5.27 21.65 -20.51
CA TRP A 17 4.70 22.62 -19.58
C TRP A 17 4.38 23.91 -20.34
N GLU A 18 3.19 23.99 -20.92
CA GLU A 18 2.56 25.28 -21.25
C GLU A 18 1.32 25.40 -20.37
N ALA A 19 1.32 26.40 -19.49
CA ALA A 19 0.24 26.68 -18.56
C ALA A 19 -0.69 27.76 -19.15
N PRO A 20 -2.01 27.52 -19.26
CA PRO A 20 -2.95 28.60 -19.46
C PRO A 20 -3.19 29.32 -18.13
N ALA A 21 -2.97 30.63 -18.12
CA ALA A 21 -3.19 31.51 -16.99
C ALA A 21 -4.69 31.71 -16.74
N SER A 22 -5.32 30.88 -15.89
CA SER A 22 -6.53 31.26 -15.12
C SER A 22 -7.18 30.17 -14.25
N THR A 23 -6.66 28.94 -14.18
CA THR A 23 -7.31 27.89 -13.37
C THR A 23 -6.42 27.49 -12.21
N GLY A 24 -6.92 27.61 -10.97
CA GLY A 24 -6.20 27.26 -9.75
C GLY A 24 -5.61 25.86 -9.85
N TRP A 25 -4.29 25.77 -9.62
CA TRP A 25 -3.53 24.53 -9.64
C TRP A 25 -3.88 23.68 -8.41
N GLY A 26 -4.99 22.98 -8.46
CA GLY A 26 -5.22 21.80 -7.63
C GLY A 26 -4.35 20.66 -8.15
N GLY A 27 -3.03 20.77 -8.02
CA GLY A 27 -2.10 19.73 -8.43
C GLY A 27 -2.38 18.46 -7.63
N CYS A 28 -2.95 17.44 -8.27
CA CYS A 28 -3.06 16.11 -7.70
C CYS A 28 -1.65 15.49 -7.67
N HIS A 29 -1.00 15.61 -6.51
CA HIS A 29 0.30 14.99 -6.30
C HIS A 29 0.08 13.49 -6.11
N GLU A 30 0.90 12.67 -6.80
CA GLU A 30 0.82 11.22 -6.71
C GLU A 30 0.98 10.73 -5.26
N ILE A 31 1.94 11.29 -4.54
CA ILE A 31 2.14 11.10 -3.10
C ILE A 31 1.74 12.41 -2.41
N PRO A 32 0.87 12.38 -1.38
CA PRO A 32 0.50 13.58 -0.64
C PRO A 32 1.72 14.34 -0.12
N PRO A 33 1.90 15.64 -0.46
CA PRO A 33 3.06 16.40 -0.02
C PRO A 33 3.12 16.53 1.51
N ASP A 34 1.97 16.55 2.17
CA ASP A 34 1.88 16.51 3.64
C ASP A 34 2.51 15.25 4.23
N ALA A 35 2.30 14.09 3.60
CA ALA A 35 2.85 12.83 4.08
C ALA A 35 4.38 12.82 3.95
N ILE A 36 4.91 13.37 2.85
CA ILE A 36 6.35 13.52 2.65
C ILE A 36 6.94 14.48 3.68
N ARG A 37 6.32 15.66 3.86
CA ARG A 37 6.73 16.66 4.86
C ARG A 37 6.82 16.03 6.24
N GLU A 38 5.79 15.28 6.61
CA GLU A 38 5.72 14.63 7.91
C GLU A 38 6.77 13.53 8.10
N LEU A 39 7.04 12.73 7.07
CA LEU A 39 8.12 11.74 7.11
C LEU A 39 9.49 12.40 7.27
N ILE A 40 9.75 13.51 6.59
CA ILE A 40 11.02 14.25 6.72
C ILE A 40 11.17 14.81 8.13
N ILE A 41 10.12 15.41 8.68
CA ILE A 41 10.13 15.94 10.05
C ILE A 41 10.37 14.80 11.06
N ASN A 42 9.67 13.67 10.92
CA ASN A 42 9.87 12.51 11.78
C ASN A 42 11.31 11.98 11.69
N ALA A 43 11.88 11.91 10.48
CA ALA A 43 13.27 11.53 10.29
C ALA A 43 14.23 12.49 11.01
N MET A 44 13.98 13.80 11.01
CA MET A 44 14.80 14.79 11.72
C MET A 44 14.65 14.67 13.25
N VAL A 45 13.43 14.60 13.76
CA VAL A 45 13.15 14.54 15.21
C VAL A 45 13.68 13.26 15.84
N HIS A 46 13.60 12.13 15.13
CA HIS A 46 13.99 10.83 15.65
C HIS A 46 15.40 10.39 15.24
N ARG A 47 16.12 11.18 14.42
CA ARG A 47 17.52 10.90 14.05
C ARG A 47 18.42 10.73 15.27
N SER A 48 19.32 9.74 15.21
CA SER A 48 20.48 9.70 16.10
C SER A 48 21.53 10.71 15.64
N TYR A 49 21.73 11.79 16.41
CA TYR A 49 22.78 12.78 16.14
C TYR A 49 24.17 12.35 16.60
N LEU A 50 24.27 11.22 17.31
CA LEU A 50 25.54 10.58 17.64
C LEU A 50 26.14 9.84 16.44
N ASP A 51 25.30 9.47 15.48
CA ASP A 51 25.73 8.86 14.23
C ASP A 51 26.05 9.95 13.20
N HIS A 52 27.14 9.75 12.44
CA HIS A 52 27.52 10.62 11.32
C HIS A 52 26.69 10.33 10.06
N GLY A 53 25.91 9.25 10.03
CA GLY A 53 24.97 8.94 8.95
C GLY A 53 24.00 10.08 8.69
N THR A 54 23.67 10.36 7.43
CA THR A 54 22.71 11.41 7.06
C THR A 54 21.32 10.82 6.85
N ILE A 55 20.28 11.65 6.88
CA ILE A 55 18.96 11.23 6.40
C ILE A 55 19.06 11.10 4.89
N GLN A 56 18.74 9.92 4.37
CA GLN A 56 18.78 9.64 2.94
C GLN A 56 17.36 9.64 2.40
N VAL A 57 17.14 10.43 1.34
CA VAL A 57 15.89 10.44 0.59
C VAL A 57 16.21 9.95 -0.81
N ALA A 58 15.68 8.79 -1.18
CA ALA A 58 15.86 8.19 -2.48
C ALA A 58 14.51 8.14 -3.20
N VAL A 59 14.48 8.70 -4.41
CA VAL A 59 13.27 8.77 -5.23
C VAL A 59 13.46 7.81 -6.40
N TYR A 60 12.65 6.77 -6.45
CA TYR A 60 12.60 5.80 -7.55
C TYR A 60 11.31 5.96 -8.35
N ASP A 61 11.30 5.34 -9.53
CA ASP A 61 10.12 5.29 -10.41
C ASP A 61 8.93 4.57 -9.79
N ASN A 62 9.16 3.67 -8.82
CA ASN A 62 8.12 2.86 -8.18
C ASN A 62 7.91 3.17 -6.70
N ARG A 63 8.80 3.96 -6.06
CA ARG A 63 8.71 4.26 -4.62
C ARG A 63 9.55 5.47 -4.20
N LEU A 64 9.18 6.05 -3.07
CA LEU A 64 9.96 7.00 -2.29
C LEU A 64 10.51 6.27 -1.07
N GLU A 65 11.82 6.31 -0.85
CA GLU A 65 12.46 5.79 0.37
C GLU A 65 13.02 6.94 1.20
N ILE A 66 12.74 6.93 2.50
CA ILE A 66 13.33 7.85 3.47
C ILE A 66 13.98 7.00 4.56
N THR A 67 15.31 7.11 4.69
CA THR A 67 16.10 6.38 5.69
C THR A 67 16.68 7.37 6.70
N SER A 68 16.35 7.18 7.97
CA SER A 68 16.92 7.94 9.09
C SER A 68 17.87 7.05 9.90
N PRO A 69 19.08 7.54 10.25
CA PRO A 69 20.03 6.77 11.02
C PRO A 69 19.65 6.75 12.50
N GLY A 70 19.96 5.63 13.15
CA GLY A 70 19.67 5.36 14.55
C GLY A 70 18.58 4.32 14.74
N LYS A 71 18.82 3.44 15.70
CA LYS A 71 17.88 2.41 16.15
C LYS A 71 16.57 2.99 16.68
N LEU A 72 15.53 2.18 16.80
CA LEU A 72 14.33 2.55 17.53
C LEU A 72 14.66 2.68 19.04
N PRO A 73 14.04 3.64 19.75
CA PRO A 73 14.20 3.76 21.20
C PRO A 73 13.84 2.45 21.93
N MET A 74 14.50 2.18 23.06
CA MET A 74 14.16 1.02 23.90
C MET A 74 12.66 1.02 24.26
N GLY A 75 11.99 -0.11 23.98
CA GLY A 75 10.55 -0.30 24.18
C GLY A 75 9.66 0.17 23.02
N GLN A 76 10.25 0.73 21.96
CA GLN A 76 9.57 1.08 20.72
C GLN A 76 9.72 -0.06 19.71
N THR A 77 8.60 -0.65 19.28
CA THR A 77 8.56 -1.60 18.16
C THR A 77 7.88 -0.96 16.96
N MET A 78 7.98 -1.62 15.81
CA MET A 78 7.35 -1.13 14.58
C MET A 78 5.83 -1.09 14.68
N GLU A 79 5.24 -2.11 15.32
CA GLU A 79 3.81 -2.24 15.55
C GLU A 79 3.30 -1.10 16.42
N ARG A 80 3.97 -0.85 17.55
CA ARG A 80 3.60 0.24 18.47
C ARG A 80 3.75 1.61 17.82
N MET A 81 4.74 1.77 16.93
CA MET A 81 4.90 3.01 16.16
C MET A 81 3.71 3.25 15.23
N LYS A 82 3.22 2.20 14.58
CA LYS A 82 2.01 2.26 13.72
C LYS A 82 0.74 2.53 14.52
N GLU A 83 0.66 2.07 15.76
CA GLU A 83 -0.43 2.37 16.71
C GLU A 83 -0.37 3.81 17.26
N GLY A 84 0.66 4.58 16.90
CA GLY A 84 0.83 5.96 17.33
C GLY A 84 1.54 6.13 18.66
N TYR A 85 2.11 5.06 19.22
CA TYR A 85 3.05 5.20 20.33
C TYR A 85 4.36 5.78 19.78
N SER A 86 4.71 7.00 20.19
CA SER A 86 5.96 7.65 19.78
C SER A 86 6.77 8.10 20.98
N LYS A 87 8.06 7.76 20.96
CA LYS A 87 9.05 8.21 21.94
C LYS A 87 10.02 9.16 21.26
N ILE A 88 9.97 10.42 21.67
CA ILE A 88 10.81 11.49 21.13
C ILE A 88 12.25 11.26 21.58
N ARG A 89 13.19 11.38 20.64
CA ARG A 89 14.63 11.32 20.92
C ARG A 89 15.21 12.70 21.17
N ASN A 90 14.84 13.67 20.34
CA ASN A 90 15.39 15.02 20.38
C ASN A 90 14.26 16.02 20.73
N GLU A 91 14.02 16.20 22.04
CA GLU A 91 12.93 17.06 22.54
C GLU A 91 13.05 18.50 22.04
N ALA A 92 14.26 19.08 22.02
CA ALA A 92 14.46 20.46 21.55
C ALA A 92 14.02 20.67 20.09
N LEU A 93 14.33 19.72 19.19
CA LEU A 93 13.88 19.77 17.80
C LEU A 93 12.38 19.58 17.68
N ALA A 94 11.85 18.64 18.47
CA ALA A 94 10.42 18.41 18.59
C ALA A 94 9.68 19.71 19.00
N HIS A 95 10.12 20.37 20.07
CA HIS A 95 9.54 21.63 20.54
C HIS A 95 9.67 22.76 19.50
N ALA A 96 10.81 22.87 18.83
CA ALA A 96 11.00 23.87 17.78
C ALA A 96 10.03 23.66 16.61
N PHE A 97 9.84 22.42 16.15
CA PHE A 97 8.89 22.12 15.08
C PHE A 97 7.44 22.25 15.50
N ALA A 98 7.10 21.94 16.75
CA ALA A 98 5.78 22.23 17.31
C ALA A 98 5.51 23.75 17.36
N TYR A 99 6.49 24.55 17.78
CA TYR A 99 6.39 26.02 17.79
C TYR A 99 6.22 26.60 16.38
N MET A 100 6.86 26.01 15.37
CA MET A 100 6.69 26.39 13.96
C MET A 100 5.40 25.85 13.33
N ASN A 101 4.52 25.21 14.10
CA ASN A 101 3.27 24.61 13.62
C ASN A 101 3.49 23.54 12.53
N LEU A 102 4.64 22.86 12.57
CA LEU A 102 5.04 21.79 11.66
C LEU A 102 4.66 20.41 12.18
N ILE A 103 4.40 20.29 13.48
CA ILE A 103 3.95 19.08 14.17
C ILE A 103 2.70 19.45 14.97
N GLU A 104 1.59 18.75 14.73
CA GLU A 104 0.32 19.00 15.44
C GLU A 104 0.25 18.23 16.76
N HIS A 105 0.39 16.90 16.69
CA HIS A 105 0.26 16.01 17.83
C HIS A 105 1.30 14.89 17.81
N TRP A 106 1.95 14.67 18.96
CA TRP A 106 2.90 13.57 19.16
C TRP A 106 2.23 12.22 18.90
N GLY A 107 2.93 11.33 18.19
CA GLY A 107 2.42 9.98 17.92
C GLY A 107 1.35 9.89 16.82
N SER A 108 0.69 10.99 16.47
CA SER A 108 -0.34 10.98 15.41
C SER A 108 0.22 10.88 13.99
N GLY A 109 1.52 11.14 13.80
CA GLY A 109 2.07 11.36 12.46
C GLY A 109 2.17 10.12 11.59
N ILE A 110 2.70 9.03 12.14
CA ILE A 110 2.77 7.76 11.40
C ILE A 110 1.37 7.23 11.05
N PRO A 111 0.40 7.17 11.99
CA PRO A 111 -0.99 6.83 11.67
C PRO A 111 -1.59 7.73 10.57
N ARG A 112 -1.44 9.05 10.68
CA ARG A 112 -1.95 10.01 9.68
C ARG A 112 -1.34 9.81 8.30
N ILE A 113 -0.04 9.53 8.20
CA ILE A 113 0.62 9.19 6.94
C ILE A 113 -0.01 7.93 6.34
N ILE A 114 -0.20 6.87 7.15
CA ILE A 114 -0.82 5.62 6.71
C ILE A 114 -2.23 5.89 6.18
N ASP A 115 -3.03 6.67 6.88
CA ASP A 115 -4.40 7.01 6.48
C ASP A 115 -4.44 7.85 5.22
N LYS A 116 -3.57 8.87 5.10
CA LYS A 116 -3.46 9.72 3.90
C LYS A 116 -3.04 8.91 2.66
N VAL A 117 -2.07 8.02 2.81
CA VAL A 117 -1.60 7.15 1.70
C VAL A 117 -2.71 6.18 1.29
N LYS A 118 -3.42 5.58 2.25
CA LYS A 118 -4.58 4.71 1.98
C LYS A 118 -5.74 5.46 1.32
N ALA A 119 -5.99 6.71 1.70
CA ALA A 119 -7.05 7.54 1.13
C ALA A 119 -6.83 7.85 -0.36
N VAL A 120 -5.58 7.91 -0.81
CA VAL A 120 -5.21 8.09 -2.23
C VAL A 120 -5.21 6.75 -2.99
N GLY A 121 -5.46 5.62 -2.31
CA GLY A 121 -5.47 4.28 -2.91
C GLY A 121 -4.08 3.69 -3.13
N LEU A 122 -3.04 4.27 -2.50
CA LEU A 122 -1.69 3.72 -2.53
C LEU A 122 -1.54 2.58 -1.53
N ARG A 123 -0.51 1.75 -1.75
CA ARG A 123 -0.11 0.70 -0.81
C ARG A 123 0.34 1.33 0.51
N GLU A 124 0.00 0.68 1.63
CA GLU A 124 0.46 1.09 2.95
C GLU A 124 1.99 1.23 2.98
N PRO A 125 2.54 2.29 3.61
CA PRO A 125 3.97 2.45 3.75
C PRO A 125 4.61 1.24 4.44
N GLU A 126 5.74 0.82 3.91
CA GLU A 126 6.54 -0.26 4.48
C GLU A 126 7.64 0.33 5.35
N PHE A 127 7.83 -0.25 6.52
CA PHE A 127 8.83 0.19 7.48
C PHE A 127 9.85 -0.94 7.68
N ILE A 128 11.11 -0.65 7.43
CA ILE A 128 12.22 -1.60 7.42
C ILE A 128 13.28 -1.14 8.43
N GLY A 129 13.91 -2.10 9.10
CA GLY A 129 15.01 -1.85 10.04
C GLY A 129 14.53 -1.72 11.48
N GLY A 130 15.20 -0.83 12.23
CA GLY A 130 14.92 -0.53 13.62
C GLY A 130 16.08 -0.82 14.59
N GLU A 131 17.11 -1.54 14.15
CA GLU A 131 18.29 -1.83 14.97
C GLU A 131 19.49 -0.91 14.69
N VAL A 132 19.63 -0.42 13.46
CA VAL A 132 20.74 0.44 13.03
C VAL A 132 20.19 1.72 12.40
N ASP A 133 19.30 1.57 11.44
CA ASP A 133 18.57 2.63 10.77
C ASP A 133 17.07 2.32 10.74
N LEU A 134 16.27 3.32 10.40
CA LEU A 134 14.84 3.18 10.12
C LEU A 134 14.59 3.68 8.71
N ARG A 135 14.09 2.80 7.85
CA ARG A 135 13.70 3.11 6.47
C ARG A 135 12.19 3.02 6.31
N ILE A 136 11.63 4.01 5.63
CA ILE A 136 10.21 4.08 5.30
C ILE A 136 10.06 4.17 3.78
N ASN A 137 9.30 3.24 3.21
CA ASN A 137 9.04 3.17 1.78
C ASN A 137 7.57 3.51 1.50
N ILE A 138 7.31 4.52 0.66
CA ILE A 138 6.00 4.78 0.07
C ILE A 138 6.03 4.30 -1.38
N TYR A 139 5.13 3.40 -1.74
CA TYR A 139 5.01 2.90 -3.11
C TYR A 139 4.13 3.81 -3.95
N ARG A 140 4.57 4.04 -5.18
CA ARG A 140 3.85 4.77 -6.22
C ARG A 140 2.72 3.94 -6.78
N GLY A 141 1.68 4.60 -7.28
CA GLY A 141 0.54 3.92 -7.91
C GLY A 141 0.97 3.41 -9.27
N GLN A 142 0.98 2.10 -9.49
CA GLN A 142 1.18 1.59 -10.85
C GLN A 142 0.02 2.06 -11.71
N VAL A 143 0.29 2.94 -12.67
CA VAL A 143 -0.61 3.18 -13.78
C VAL A 143 -0.57 1.90 -14.61
N ASP A 144 -1.51 1.00 -14.40
CA ASP A 144 -1.73 -0.11 -15.31
C ASP A 144 -2.18 0.49 -16.66
N THR A 145 -1.21 0.86 -17.51
CA THR A 145 -1.43 1.34 -18.89
C THR A 145 -2.14 0.29 -19.76
N ASN A 146 -2.41 -0.89 -19.23
CA ASN A 146 -3.15 -1.97 -19.87
C ASN A 146 -4.68 -1.75 -19.90
N ASN A 147 -5.24 -0.81 -19.11
CA ASN A 147 -6.69 -0.54 -19.12
C ASN A 147 -7.12 0.55 -20.13
N ALA A 148 -6.19 1.30 -20.72
CA ALA A 148 -6.53 2.35 -21.69
C ALA A 148 -6.77 1.81 -23.11
N ILE A 149 -6.25 0.63 -23.46
CA ILE A 149 -6.38 0.07 -24.82
C ILE A 149 -7.66 -0.77 -24.97
N ILE A 150 -8.25 -1.28 -23.88
CA ILE A 150 -9.44 -2.15 -23.96
C ILE A 150 -10.74 -1.35 -24.23
N ASN A 151 -10.78 -0.05 -23.92
CA ASN A 151 -11.99 0.75 -24.05
C ASN A 151 -12.16 1.45 -25.43
N ALA A 152 -11.27 1.21 -26.39
CA ALA A 152 -11.36 1.82 -27.73
C ALA A 152 -12.00 0.92 -28.81
N ASN A 153 -12.23 -0.37 -28.55
CA ASN A 153 -12.73 -1.33 -29.55
C ASN A 153 -14.07 -1.99 -29.15
N GLY A 154 -15.06 -1.18 -28.75
CA GLY A 154 -16.36 -1.67 -28.32
C GLY A 154 -17.53 -0.75 -28.64
N THR A 155 -17.59 -0.21 -29.85
CA THR A 155 -18.82 0.45 -30.33
C THR A 155 -19.16 -0.07 -31.72
N LYS A 156 -20.10 -1.03 -31.72
CA LYS A 156 -21.15 -1.30 -32.72
C LYS A 156 -21.52 -2.78 -32.62
N ASN A 157 -22.66 -3.06 -31.99
CA ASN A 157 -23.78 -3.69 -32.69
C ASN A 157 -24.99 -3.77 -31.75
N ASP A 158 -26.10 -3.30 -32.31
CA ASP A 158 -27.38 -3.08 -31.69
C ASP A 158 -28.18 -4.38 -31.42
N ALA A 159 -29.18 -4.19 -30.56
CA ALA A 159 -30.50 -4.84 -30.52
C ALA A 159 -30.77 -6.02 -29.56
N ASN A 160 -31.88 -5.82 -28.84
CA ASN A 160 -32.80 -6.77 -28.19
C ASN A 160 -32.47 -7.37 -26.80
N GLY A 161 -32.93 -6.66 -25.77
CA GLY A 161 -34.19 -7.00 -25.09
C GLY A 161 -34.13 -8.06 -23.97
N VAL A 162 -34.42 -7.62 -22.73
CA VAL A 162 -35.53 -8.08 -21.86
C VAL A 162 -35.27 -7.62 -20.40
N LYS A 163 -36.32 -7.04 -19.80
CA LYS A 163 -36.49 -6.51 -18.43
C LYS A 163 -36.42 -7.66 -17.38
N CYS A 164 -36.33 -7.54 -16.05
CA CYS A 164 -36.95 -6.70 -15.00
C CYS A 164 -36.15 -6.98 -13.70
N GLY A 165 -35.93 -6.04 -12.78
CA GLY A 165 -36.77 -5.77 -11.60
C GLY A 165 -35.83 -5.62 -10.38
N ALA A 166 -35.81 -4.45 -9.73
CA ALA A 166 -36.64 -4.00 -8.60
C ALA A 166 -35.92 -4.25 -7.24
N ASP A 167 -35.57 -3.11 -6.61
CA ASP A 167 -35.66 -2.72 -5.19
C ASP A 167 -34.97 -3.62 -4.15
N ASP A 168 -34.18 -3.12 -3.22
CA ASP A 168 -34.66 -2.44 -2.01
C ASP A 168 -33.45 -1.91 -1.21
N GLY A 169 -33.65 -0.83 -0.46
CA GLY A 169 -32.64 -0.23 0.42
C GLY A 169 -32.36 -1.09 1.66
N THR A 170 -31.35 -0.72 2.43
CA THR A 170 -31.43 -0.43 3.89
C THR A 170 -30.02 -0.25 4.45
N ASN A 171 -29.90 0.74 5.34
CA ASN A 171 -28.74 1.10 6.13
C ASN A 171 -28.12 -0.07 6.91
N GLY A 172 -26.80 -0.05 7.08
CA GLY A 172 -26.10 -0.95 7.99
C GLY A 172 -24.64 -0.56 8.18
N THR A 173 -24.34 0.06 9.31
CA THR A 173 -23.01 0.28 9.87
C THR A 173 -22.24 -1.03 9.96
N GLU A 174 -21.27 -1.28 9.08
CA GLU A 174 -20.22 -2.28 9.32
C GLU A 174 -18.87 -1.80 8.77
N VAL A 175 -17.91 -1.66 9.68
CA VAL A 175 -16.49 -1.48 9.46
C VAL A 175 -16.00 -2.43 8.34
N PRO A 176 -15.36 -1.96 7.25
CA PRO A 176 -14.99 -2.85 6.16
C PRO A 176 -13.80 -3.72 6.58
N LEU A 177 -14.12 -4.86 7.18
CA LEU A 177 -13.24 -5.99 7.37
C LEU A 177 -12.89 -6.55 5.99
N ASN A 178 -11.82 -5.98 5.43
CA ASN A 178 -10.89 -6.55 4.45
C ASN A 178 -11.52 -7.54 3.45
N LYS A 179 -12.08 -7.03 2.33
CA LYS A 179 -12.75 -7.81 1.27
C LYS A 179 -11.93 -9.03 0.81
N GLU A 180 -10.60 -8.91 0.78
CA GLU A 180 -9.67 -10.00 0.45
C GLU A 180 -9.71 -11.14 1.48
N GLN A 181 -9.82 -10.82 2.77
CA GLN A 181 -9.90 -11.79 3.86
C GLN A 181 -11.18 -12.63 3.73
N THR A 182 -12.33 -12.00 3.49
CA THR A 182 -13.60 -12.69 3.23
C THR A 182 -13.56 -13.55 1.97
N GLN A 183 -12.82 -13.16 0.93
CA GLN A 183 -12.65 -13.98 -0.28
C GLN A 183 -11.78 -15.21 -0.01
N ILE A 184 -10.72 -15.06 0.78
CA ILE A 184 -9.84 -16.17 1.19
C ILE A 184 -10.61 -17.17 2.06
N GLU A 185 -11.40 -16.70 3.03
CA GLU A 185 -12.21 -17.56 3.89
C GLU A 185 -13.25 -18.36 3.10
N LYS A 186 -13.97 -17.70 2.18
CA LYS A 186 -14.90 -18.37 1.26
C LYS A 186 -14.20 -19.41 0.38
N LEU A 187 -13.00 -19.11 -0.11
CA LEU A 187 -12.23 -20.06 -0.90
C LEU A 187 -11.84 -21.30 -0.09
N LEU A 188 -11.36 -21.13 1.15
CA LEU A 188 -11.00 -22.23 2.04
C LEU A 188 -12.21 -23.13 2.35
N GLN A 189 -13.41 -22.57 2.55
CA GLN A 189 -14.64 -23.34 2.74
C GLN A 189 -15.01 -24.20 1.53
N ILE A 190 -14.79 -23.69 0.31
CA ILE A 190 -15.10 -24.45 -0.92
C ILE A 190 -14.07 -25.55 -1.14
N ILE A 191 -12.79 -25.31 -0.80
CA ILE A 191 -11.73 -26.32 -0.85
C ILE A 191 -12.00 -27.45 0.14
N GLU A 192 -12.46 -27.14 1.36
CA GLU A 192 -12.81 -28.15 2.38
C GLU A 192 -13.93 -29.08 1.89
N LYS A 193 -14.91 -28.55 1.13
CA LYS A 193 -16.01 -29.34 0.57
C LYS A 193 -15.58 -30.23 -0.60
N ASN A 194 -14.64 -29.79 -1.44
CA ASN A 194 -14.24 -30.50 -2.67
C ASN A 194 -12.73 -30.42 -2.93
N PRO A 195 -11.88 -31.10 -2.13
CA PRO A 195 -10.42 -30.88 -2.14
C PRO A 195 -9.71 -31.33 -3.42
N SER A 196 -10.35 -32.17 -4.25
CA SER A 196 -9.78 -32.68 -5.51
C SER A 196 -10.19 -31.88 -6.75
N ALA A 197 -10.90 -30.76 -6.58
CA ALA A 197 -11.39 -29.96 -7.71
C ALA A 197 -10.29 -29.10 -8.37
N THR A 198 -10.53 -28.71 -9.63
CA THR A 198 -9.60 -27.89 -10.41
C THR A 198 -9.73 -26.41 -10.04
N GLN A 199 -8.68 -25.61 -10.30
CA GLN A 199 -8.74 -24.16 -10.11
C GLN A 199 -9.83 -23.46 -10.95
N ALA A 200 -10.21 -24.05 -12.09
CA ALA A 200 -11.32 -23.56 -12.90
C ALA A 200 -12.67 -23.72 -12.20
N TYR A 201 -12.89 -24.85 -11.50
CA TYR A 201 -14.09 -25.09 -10.71
C TYR A 201 -14.25 -24.08 -9.57
N TYR A 202 -13.16 -23.79 -8.83
CA TYR A 202 -13.20 -22.80 -7.75
C TYR A 202 -13.46 -21.38 -8.28
N ALA A 203 -12.93 -21.05 -9.46
CA ALA A 203 -13.15 -19.77 -10.13
C ALA A 203 -14.64 -19.57 -10.48
N GLU A 204 -15.26 -20.59 -11.08
CA GLU A 204 -16.68 -20.59 -11.42
C GLU A 204 -17.56 -20.48 -10.17
N LYS A 205 -17.24 -21.25 -9.11
CA LYS A 205 -18.04 -21.23 -7.87
C LYS A 205 -17.96 -19.90 -7.12
N MET A 206 -16.83 -19.20 -7.23
CA MET A 206 -16.61 -17.89 -6.60
C MET A 206 -17.05 -16.72 -7.48
N GLY A 207 -17.29 -16.93 -8.78
CA GLY A 207 -17.53 -15.84 -9.73
C GLY A 207 -16.30 -14.95 -9.97
N ILE A 208 -15.09 -15.49 -9.81
CA ILE A 208 -13.82 -14.75 -9.91
C ILE A 208 -12.97 -15.36 -11.03
N SER A 209 -12.13 -14.56 -11.67
CA SER A 209 -11.19 -15.06 -12.69
C SER A 209 -10.27 -16.18 -12.16
N LYS A 210 -9.97 -17.16 -13.02
CA LYS A 210 -9.00 -18.24 -12.75
C LYS A 210 -7.62 -17.70 -12.34
N ARG A 211 -7.23 -16.53 -12.87
CA ARG A 211 -5.97 -15.85 -12.54
C ARG A 211 -5.92 -15.39 -11.08
N THR A 212 -7.01 -14.86 -10.56
CA THR A 212 -7.10 -14.46 -9.14
C THR A 212 -7.07 -15.68 -8.23
N ILE A 213 -7.80 -16.75 -8.57
CA ILE A 213 -7.72 -18.02 -7.83
C ILE A 213 -6.29 -18.57 -7.83
N SER A 214 -5.61 -18.57 -8.97
CA SER A 214 -4.21 -19.02 -9.06
C SER A 214 -3.28 -18.20 -8.14
N ARG A 215 -3.44 -16.87 -8.09
CA ARG A 215 -2.70 -15.99 -7.16
C ARG A 215 -3.02 -16.30 -5.69
N MET A 216 -4.29 -16.52 -5.35
CA MET A 216 -4.70 -16.86 -3.98
C MET A 216 -4.12 -18.21 -3.53
N PHE A 217 -4.12 -19.22 -4.41
CA PHE A 217 -3.50 -20.51 -4.13
C PHE A 217 -2.00 -20.36 -3.88
N ALA A 218 -1.29 -19.59 -4.70
CA ALA A 218 0.14 -19.33 -4.51
C ALA A 218 0.42 -18.65 -3.15
N SER A 219 -0.37 -17.63 -2.79
CA SER A 219 -0.24 -16.95 -1.49
C SER A 219 -0.56 -17.88 -0.29
N LEU A 220 -1.55 -18.76 -0.43
CA LEU A 220 -1.89 -19.73 0.62
C LEU A 220 -0.84 -20.84 0.77
N GLN A 221 -0.18 -21.23 -0.32
CA GLN A 221 0.94 -22.17 -0.30
C GLN A 221 2.19 -21.56 0.35
N GLU A 222 2.51 -20.31 0.00
CA GLU A 222 3.63 -19.57 0.59
C GLU A 222 3.44 -19.37 2.10
N LYS A 223 2.21 -19.08 2.52
CA LYS A 223 1.84 -18.96 3.94
C LYS A 223 1.69 -20.31 4.67
N GLY A 224 1.96 -21.43 3.99
CA GLY A 224 1.88 -22.78 4.57
C GLY A 224 0.46 -23.23 4.95
N ARG A 225 -0.59 -22.51 4.54
CA ARG A 225 -1.99 -22.83 4.86
C ARG A 225 -2.63 -23.84 3.90
N LEU A 226 -2.04 -24.02 2.73
CA LEU A 226 -2.52 -24.96 1.72
C LEU A 226 -1.37 -25.76 1.13
N VAL A 227 -1.48 -27.08 1.14
CA VAL A 227 -0.48 -27.98 0.55
C VAL A 227 -1.12 -28.79 -0.57
N GLN A 228 -0.41 -28.89 -1.69
CA GLN A 228 -0.79 -29.74 -2.80
C GLN A 228 -0.29 -31.16 -2.56
N GLY A 229 -1.21 -32.10 -2.37
CA GLY A 229 -0.97 -33.53 -2.44
C GLY A 229 -1.25 -34.09 -3.83
N GLY A 230 -0.63 -35.21 -4.19
CA GLY A 230 -0.87 -35.92 -5.44
C GLY A 230 0.00 -35.46 -6.62
N THR A 231 -0.38 -35.87 -7.83
CA THR A 231 0.37 -35.54 -9.06
C THR A 231 -0.15 -34.26 -9.70
N LYS A 232 0.65 -33.61 -10.56
CA LYS A 232 0.24 -32.37 -11.28
C LYS A 232 -1.08 -32.50 -12.05
N ARG A 233 -1.48 -33.72 -12.43
CA ARG A 233 -2.74 -34.00 -13.16
C ARG A 233 -3.92 -34.36 -12.26
N LYS A 234 -3.68 -34.79 -11.01
CA LYS A 234 -4.69 -35.13 -9.99
C LYS A 234 -4.25 -34.55 -8.65
N ALA A 235 -4.37 -33.23 -8.56
CA ALA A 235 -4.04 -32.48 -7.35
C ALA A 235 -5.14 -32.66 -6.30
N ASN A 236 -4.73 -32.93 -5.07
CA ASN A 236 -5.58 -32.98 -3.89
C ASN A 236 -5.11 -31.90 -2.91
N TRP A 237 -5.97 -30.95 -2.57
CA TRP A 237 -5.61 -29.79 -1.76
C TRP A 237 -5.91 -30.06 -0.29
N LYS A 238 -4.88 -30.00 0.57
CA LYS A 238 -5.02 -30.16 2.02
C LYS A 238 -4.79 -28.82 2.71
N ILE A 239 -5.76 -28.41 3.53
CA ILE A 239 -5.65 -27.22 4.37
C ILE A 239 -4.85 -27.60 5.62
N ILE A 240 -3.83 -26.81 5.95
CA ILE A 240 -3.08 -26.91 7.20
C ILE A 240 -3.62 -25.81 8.12
N ARG A 241 -4.15 -26.22 9.27
CA ARG A 241 -4.64 -25.32 10.32
C ARG A 241 -3.54 -25.04 11.33
#